data_AF-A0A5K1IWZ4-F1
#
_entry.id   AF-A0A5K1IWZ4-F1
#
_cell.length_a   1.000
_cell.length_b   1.000
_cell.length_c   1.000
_cell.angle_alpha   90.00
_cell.angle_beta   90.00
_cell.angle_gamma   90.00
#
_symmetry.space_group_name_H-M   'P 1'
#
loop_
_entity.id
_entity.type
_entity.pdbx_description
1 polymer ?
#
loop_
_entity_poly.entity_id
_entity_poly.type
_entity_poly.pdbx_seq_one_letter_code
_entity_poly.pdbx_strand_id
1 'polypeptide(L)'
;MVRMADLNVTFGYQIFTGARHPSRNKVLQIAFAMALTLKETNRALTAAGVSVLNCKDRRDAIIIFCIDRGCSLQKVNEELYRFGEETVS
;
A
#
# COMPACT_ATOMS: atom_id res chain seq x y z
N MET A 1 -3.37 22.70 -8.51
CA MET A 1 -2.37 21.92 -7.74
C MET A 1 -2.54 20.44 -8.10
N VAL A 2 -2.17 20.00 -9.31
CA VAL A 2 -2.35 18.59 -9.74
C VAL A 2 -1.26 18.28 -10.75
N ARG A 3 -0.21 17.55 -10.34
CA ARG A 3 0.83 16.97 -11.24
C ARG A 3 1.83 16.04 -10.54
N MET A 4 1.89 16.00 -9.21
CA MET A 4 2.84 15.12 -8.50
C MET A 4 2.39 13.65 -8.42
N ALA A 5 1.08 13.39 -8.30
CA ALA A 5 0.56 12.01 -8.17
C ALA A 5 0.77 11.17 -9.45
N ASP A 6 0.49 11.71 -10.63
CA ASP A 6 0.63 10.97 -11.90
C ASP A 6 2.08 10.53 -12.19
N LEU A 7 3.06 11.35 -11.80
CA LEU A 7 4.48 11.04 -11.98
C LEU A 7 4.92 9.93 -11.02
N ASN A 8 4.45 9.95 -9.78
CA ASN A 8 4.82 8.97 -8.77
C ASN A 8 4.23 7.59 -9.08
N VAL A 9 2.93 7.52 -9.44
CA VAL A 9 2.24 6.26 -9.75
C VAL A 9 2.90 5.53 -10.91
N THR A 10 3.23 6.23 -11.99
CA THR A 10 3.83 5.62 -13.19
C THR A 10 5.21 5.04 -12.89
N PHE A 11 6.01 5.74 -12.08
CA PHE A 11 7.35 5.30 -11.67
C PHE A 11 7.28 4.07 -10.75
N GLY A 12 6.39 4.08 -9.75
CA GLY A 12 6.18 2.92 -8.89
C GLY A 12 5.69 1.70 -9.67
N TYR A 13 4.77 1.90 -10.62
CA TYR A 13 4.24 0.82 -11.45
C TYR A 13 5.32 0.14 -12.29
N GLN A 14 6.26 0.91 -12.86
CA GLN A 14 7.39 0.34 -13.60
C GLN A 14 8.30 -0.51 -12.71
N ILE A 15 8.53 -0.10 -11.45
CA ILE A 15 9.28 -0.89 -10.47
C ILE A 15 8.58 -2.23 -10.21
N PHE A 16 7.25 -2.22 -10.07
CA PHE A 16 6.46 -3.45 -9.86
C PHE A 16 6.47 -4.39 -11.06
N THR A 17 6.47 -3.87 -12.29
CA THR A 17 6.54 -4.72 -13.50
C THR A 17 7.91 -5.34 -13.76
N GLY A 18 9.00 -4.73 -13.28
CA GLY A 18 10.36 -5.22 -13.47
C GLY A 18 10.87 -6.15 -12.36
N ALA A 19 10.30 -6.07 -11.16
CA ALA A 19 10.67 -6.93 -10.04
C ALA A 19 9.98 -8.29 -10.14
N ARG A 20 10.72 -9.39 -10.03
CA ARG A 20 10.15 -10.75 -9.90
C ARG A 20 9.17 -10.77 -8.71
N HIS A 21 7.87 -10.90 -9.00
CA HIS A 21 6.75 -11.16 -8.08
C HIS A 21 6.95 -10.68 -6.62
N PRO A 22 6.83 -9.36 -6.34
CA PRO A 22 6.98 -8.86 -4.99
C PRO A 22 5.86 -9.39 -4.08
N SER A 23 6.18 -9.62 -2.80
CA SER A 23 5.18 -10.00 -1.81
C SER A 23 4.20 -8.85 -1.56
N ARG A 24 2.99 -9.18 -1.08
CA ARG A 24 1.96 -8.19 -0.75
C ARG A 24 2.47 -7.10 0.21
N ASN A 25 3.20 -7.49 1.25
CA ASN A 25 3.79 -6.53 2.20
C ASN A 25 4.79 -5.61 1.52
N LYS A 26 5.61 -6.10 0.58
CA LYS A 26 6.56 -5.27 -0.16
C LYS A 26 5.85 -4.21 -1.01
N VAL A 27 4.73 -4.57 -1.63
CA VAL A 27 3.89 -3.63 -2.38
C VAL A 27 3.27 -2.58 -1.46
N LEU A 28 2.77 -2.99 -0.30
CA LEU A 28 2.22 -2.08 0.70
C LEU A 28 3.28 -1.12 1.27
N GLN A 29 4.49 -1.60 1.58
CA GLN A 29 5.61 -0.75 2.01
C GLN A 29 5.89 0.37 0.99
N ILE A 30 5.95 0.02 -0.29
CA ILE A 30 6.17 0.97 -1.38
C ILE A 30 4.99 1.93 -1.50
N ALA A 31 3.75 1.43 -1.39
CA ALA A 31 2.56 2.27 -1.45
C ALA A 31 2.55 3.34 -0.35
N PHE A 32 2.93 2.98 0.88
CA PHE A 32 3.09 3.95 1.97
C PHE A 32 4.27 4.91 1.76
N ALA A 33 5.42 4.40 1.29
CA ALA A 33 6.60 5.25 1.02
C ALA A 33 6.33 6.29 -0.07
N MET A 34 5.46 5.97 -1.04
CA MET A 34 5.07 6.84 -2.13
C MET A 34 3.81 7.68 -1.83
N ALA A 35 3.21 7.51 -0.65
CA ALA A 35 1.95 8.14 -0.26
C ALA A 35 0.83 7.93 -1.31
N LEU A 36 0.68 6.69 -1.80
CA LEU A 36 -0.35 6.34 -2.77
C LEU A 36 -1.75 6.42 -2.17
N THR A 37 -2.72 6.81 -2.98
CA THR A 37 -4.14 6.72 -2.64
C THR A 37 -4.62 5.25 -2.62
N LEU A 38 -5.78 4.98 -2.01
CA LEU A 38 -6.37 3.63 -1.99
C LEU A 38 -6.53 3.04 -3.40
N LYS A 39 -6.95 3.88 -4.37
CA LYS A 39 -7.13 3.47 -5.77
C LYS A 39 -5.80 3.07 -6.41
N GLU A 40 -4.74 3.84 -6.16
CA GLU A 40 -3.40 3.57 -6.69
C GLU A 40 -2.77 2.35 -6.03
N THR A 41 -2.94 2.18 -4.71
CA THR A 41 -2.50 1.00 -3.98
C THR A 41 -3.14 -0.27 -4.51
N ASN A 42 -4.46 -0.29 -4.73
CA ASN A 42 -5.13 -1.46 -5.31
C ASN A 42 -4.68 -1.74 -6.75
N ARG A 43 -4.37 -0.70 -7.54
CA ARG A 43 -3.76 -0.88 -8.88
C ARG A 43 -2.36 -1.50 -8.76
N ALA A 44 -1.52 -1.04 -7.85
CA ALA A 44 -0.18 -1.59 -7.62
C ALA A 44 -0.22 -3.06 -7.15
N LEU A 45 -1.13 -3.40 -6.22
CA LEU A 45 -1.37 -4.78 -5.79
C LEU A 45 -1.79 -5.67 -6.96
N THR A 46 -2.72 -5.18 -7.79
CA THR A 46 -3.15 -5.88 -9.01
C THR A 46 -1.98 -6.09 -9.98
N ALA A 47 -1.15 -5.06 -10.20
CA ALA A 47 0.02 -5.11 -11.07
C ALA A 47 1.04 -6.16 -10.64
N ALA A 48 1.23 -6.27 -9.33
CA ALA A 48 2.13 -7.23 -8.71
C ALA A 48 1.57 -8.67 -8.67
N GLY A 49 0.31 -8.86 -9.06
CA GLY A 49 -0.35 -10.17 -9.04
C GLY A 49 -0.71 -10.65 -7.63
N VAL A 50 -0.87 -9.74 -6.67
CA VAL A 50 -1.24 -10.04 -5.28
C VAL A 50 -2.67 -9.56 -4.97
N SER A 51 -3.26 -10.08 -3.90
CA SER A 51 -4.62 -9.69 -3.49
C SER A 51 -4.71 -8.20 -3.13
N VAL A 52 -5.74 -7.55 -3.68
CA VAL A 52 -6.12 -6.18 -3.34
C VAL A 52 -6.58 -6.07 -1.87
N LEU A 53 -6.73 -4.83 -1.38
CA LEU A 53 -7.23 -4.59 -0.02
C LEU A 53 -8.74 -4.84 0.05
N ASN A 54 -9.18 -5.63 1.01
CA ASN A 54 -10.57 -5.99 1.26
C ASN A 54 -11.02 -5.50 2.64
N CYS A 55 -11.98 -4.58 2.70
CA CYS A 55 -12.47 -4.01 3.96
C CYS A 55 -13.13 -5.03 4.92
N LYS A 56 -13.46 -6.24 4.46
CA LYS A 56 -13.95 -7.33 5.32
C LYS A 56 -12.83 -7.99 6.14
N ASP A 57 -11.59 -7.91 5.65
CA ASP A 57 -10.42 -8.36 6.38
C ASP A 57 -9.98 -7.24 7.34
N ARG A 58 -9.75 -7.59 8.61
CA ARG A 58 -9.48 -6.61 9.67
C ARG A 58 -8.14 -5.90 9.46
N ARG A 59 -7.11 -6.63 9.03
CA ARG A 59 -5.80 -6.06 8.72
C ARG A 59 -5.90 -5.07 7.55
N ASP A 60 -6.60 -5.46 6.50
CA ASP A 60 -6.84 -4.61 5.34
C ASP A 60 -7.66 -3.36 5.69
N ALA A 61 -8.66 -3.48 6.57
CA ALA A 61 -9.43 -2.32 7.03
C ALA A 61 -8.54 -1.29 7.75
N ILE A 62 -7.60 -1.73 8.58
CA ILE A 62 -6.61 -0.86 9.24
C ILE A 62 -5.71 -0.19 8.20
N ILE A 63 -5.20 -0.97 7.24
CA ILE A 63 -4.34 -0.45 6.16
C ILE A 63 -5.08 0.58 5.32
N ILE A 64 -6.33 0.31 4.93
CA ILE A 64 -7.20 1.23 4.18
C ILE A 64 -7.37 2.54 4.96
N PHE A 65 -7.69 2.44 6.25
CA PHE A 65 -7.84 3.61 7.12
C PHE A 65 -6.56 4.45 7.20
N CYS A 66 -5.40 3.81 7.30
CA CYS A 66 -4.12 4.50 7.32
C CYS A 66 -3.76 5.15 5.98
N ILE A 67 -4.06 4.49 4.85
CA ILE A 67 -3.87 5.07 3.52
C ILE A 67 -4.73 6.33 3.35
N ASP A 68 -6.00 6.25 3.71
CA ASP A 68 -6.95 7.36 3.60
C ASP A 68 -6.50 8.60 4.40
N ARG A 69 -5.84 8.38 5.56
CA ARG A 69 -5.30 9.45 6.40
C ARG A 69 -3.87 9.89 6.06
N GLY A 70 -3.23 9.28 5.05
CA GLY A 70 -1.84 9.56 4.72
C GLY A 70 -0.86 9.21 5.85
N CYS A 71 -1.14 8.14 6.60
CA CYS A 71 -0.26 7.69 7.68
C CYS A 71 1.11 7.24 7.15
N SER A 72 2.14 7.37 7.98
CA SER A 72 3.45 6.79 7.73
C SER A 72 3.45 5.26 7.89
N LEU A 73 4.44 4.59 7.30
CA LEU A 73 4.62 3.13 7.45
C LEU A 73 4.80 2.73 8.93
N GLN A 74 5.50 3.54 9.72
CA GLN A 74 5.64 3.32 11.15
C GLN A 74 4.27 3.34 11.85
N LYS A 75 3.44 4.35 11.56
CA LYS A 75 2.13 4.48 12.19
C LYS A 75 1.20 3.31 11.83
N VAL A 76 1.26 2.84 10.59
CA VAL A 76 0.56 1.61 10.17
C VAL A 76 0.96 0.41 11.01
N ASN A 77 2.27 0.20 11.21
CA ASN A 77 2.74 -0.93 12.00
C ASN A 77 2.31 -0.83 13.47
N GLU A 78 2.30 0.38 14.04
CA GLU A 78 1.78 0.63 15.39
C GLU A 78 0.28 0.27 15.50
N GLU A 79 -0.55 0.70 14.55
CA GLU A 79 -1.99 0.38 14.57
C GLU A 79 -2.22 -1.12 14.36
N LEU A 80 -1.52 -1.75 13.41
CA LEU A 80 -1.61 -3.20 13.19
C LEU A 80 -1.24 -3.98 14.45
N TYR A 81 -0.11 -3.63 15.07
CA TYR A 81 0.32 -4.22 16.33
C TYR A 81 -0.72 -4.03 17.44
N ARG A 82 -1.29 -2.82 17.57
CA ARG A 82 -2.33 -2.50 18.56
C ARG A 82 -3.58 -3.37 18.43
N PHE A 83 -3.94 -3.75 17.21
CA PHE A 83 -5.08 -4.63 16.93
C PHE A 83 -4.70 -6.13 16.88
N GLY A 84 -3.43 -6.48 17.14
CA GLY A 84 -2.92 -7.85 17.12
C GLY A 84 -2.83 -8.45 15.71
N GLU A 85 -2.68 -7.62 14.69
CA GLU A 85 -2.49 -8.01 13.30
C GLU A 85 -1.00 -8.04 12.92
N GLU A 86 -0.67 -8.84 11.90
CA GLU A 86 0.69 -8.89 11.38
C GLU A 86 1.08 -7.54 10.71
N THR A 87 2.27 -7.03 11.07
CA THR A 87 2.82 -5.78 10.53
C THR A 87 3.16 -5.86 9.04
N VAL A 88 3.41 -4.71 8.42
CA VAL A 88 3.82 -4.61 7.01
C VAL A 88 5.35 -4.64 6.87
N SER A 89 6.09 -4.41 7.96
CA SER A 89 7.56 -4.57 8.07
C SER A 89 8.01 -6.02 8.08
#